data_AF-A0A6G3S0S1-F1
#
_entry.id   AF-A0A6G3S0S1-F1
#
_cell.length_a   1.000
_cell.length_b   1.000
_cell.length_c   1.000
_cell.angle_alpha   90.00
_cell.angle_beta   90.00
_cell.angle_gamma   90.00
#
_symmetry.space_group_name_H-M   'P 1'
#
loop_
_entity.id
_entity.type
_entity.pdbx_description
1 polymer ?
#
loop_
_entity_poly.entity_id
_entity_poly.type
_entity_poly.pdbx_seq_one_letter_code
_entity_poly.pdbx_strand_id
1 'polypeptide(L)'
;GDGPDETRRAKSWFSVRFVGEGGGRRVLTEVSGGDPGYGETAKMLAQAAMCLAQDELPDTSGQVTTAVAMGDALIERLRTAGLSFRVAARR
;
A
#
# COMPACT_ATOMS: atom_id res chain seq x y z
N GLY A 1 -9.28 -3.81 -24.94
CA GLY A 1 -8.28 -2.76 -25.16
C GLY A 1 -6.96 -3.25 -24.63
N ASP A 2 -5.85 -2.88 -25.26
CA ASP A 2 -4.54 -3.53 -25.06
C ASP A 2 -3.74 -2.99 -23.85
N GLY A 3 -4.28 -1.98 -23.15
CA GLY A 3 -3.60 -1.34 -22.04
C GLY A 3 -2.47 -0.39 -22.47
N PRO A 4 -1.80 0.29 -21.52
CA PRO A 4 -0.67 1.16 -21.80
C PRO A 4 0.58 0.34 -22.16
N ASP A 5 1.39 0.87 -23.09
CA ASP A 5 2.71 0.31 -23.39
C ASP A 5 3.67 0.39 -22.18
N GLU A 6 4.78 -0.33 -22.26
CA GLU A 6 5.77 -0.41 -21.18
C GLU A 6 6.37 0.95 -20.83
N THR A 7 6.64 1.79 -21.84
CA THR A 7 7.23 3.12 -21.63
C THR A 7 6.28 4.03 -20.86
N ARG A 8 4.98 3.94 -21.16
CA ARG A 8 3.94 4.68 -20.47
C ARG A 8 3.83 4.23 -19.02
N ARG A 9 3.79 2.92 -18.76
CA ARG A 9 3.78 2.40 -17.38
C ARG A 9 5.01 2.85 -16.59
N ALA A 10 6.21 2.78 -17.19
CA ALA A 10 7.45 3.18 -16.53
C ALA A 10 7.49 4.67 -16.12
N LYS A 11 6.73 5.54 -16.80
CA LYS A 11 6.62 6.98 -16.49
C LYS A 11 5.44 7.33 -15.59
N SER A 12 4.54 6.38 -15.34
CA SER A 12 3.38 6.57 -14.48
C SER A 12 3.76 6.44 -13.01
N TRP A 13 3.06 7.20 -12.17
CA TRP A 13 3.23 7.19 -10.73
C TRP A 13 1.89 7.50 -10.05
N PHE A 14 1.79 7.19 -8.77
CA PHE A 14 0.64 7.58 -7.94
C PHE A 14 1.08 8.19 -6.62
N SER A 15 0.24 9.06 -6.05
CA SER A 15 0.32 9.51 -4.67
C SER A 15 -1.08 9.64 -4.10
N VAL A 16 -1.30 9.06 -2.92
CA VAL A 16 -2.55 9.17 -2.16
C VAL A 16 -2.22 9.78 -0.81
N ARG A 17 -2.96 10.81 -0.41
CA ARG A 17 -2.82 11.45 0.90
C ARG A 17 -4.02 11.15 1.77
N PHE A 18 -3.75 10.70 2.99
CA PHE A 18 -4.76 10.50 4.02
C PHE A 18 -4.64 11.61 5.06
N VAL A 19 -5.76 12.25 5.38
CA VAL A 19 -5.87 13.25 6.45
C VAL A 19 -6.55 12.59 7.64
N GLY A 20 -5.85 12.49 8.76
CA GLY A 20 -6.42 12.03 10.03
C GLY A 20 -6.55 13.18 11.01
N GLU A 21 -7.68 13.26 11.70
CA GLU A 21 -7.94 14.26 12.74
C GLU A 21 -8.50 13.56 13.99
N GLY A 22 -7.99 13.91 15.17
CA GLY A 22 -8.44 13.31 16.44
C GLY A 22 -7.64 13.76 17.65
N GLY A 23 -8.31 13.93 18.80
CA GLY A 23 -7.68 14.36 20.05
C GLY A 23 -6.97 15.72 19.94
N GLY A 24 -7.53 16.65 19.17
CA GLY A 24 -6.95 17.98 18.93
C GLY A 24 -5.73 17.99 17.99
N ARG A 25 -5.38 16.86 17.37
CA ARG A 25 -4.23 16.73 16.47
C ARG A 25 -4.69 16.41 15.05
N ARG A 26 -3.88 16.81 14.08
CA ARG A 26 -4.04 16.48 12.66
C ARG A 26 -2.77 15.86 12.10
N VAL A 27 -2.93 14.76 11.38
CA VAL A 27 -1.84 14.07 10.67
C VAL A 27 -2.16 13.96 9.20
N LEU A 28 -1.15 14.19 8.37
CA LEU A 28 -1.20 13.92 6.93
C LEU A 28 -0.22 12.78 6.64
N THR A 29 -0.71 11.68 6.09
CA THR A 29 0.15 10.60 5.58
C THR A 29 0.06 10.54 4.06
N GLU A 30 1.10 10.03 3.43
CA GLU A 30 1.17 9.84 1.99
C GLU A 30 1.66 8.43 1.66
N VAL A 31 1.01 7.81 0.69
CA VAL A 31 1.41 6.55 0.07
C VAL A 31 1.65 6.79 -1.41
N SER A 32 2.82 6.39 -1.92
CA SER A 32 3.18 6.63 -3.32
C SER A 32 3.97 5.47 -3.94
N GLY A 33 3.91 5.38 -5.27
CA GLY A 33 4.60 4.35 -6.05
C GLY A 33 4.60 4.67 -7.55
N GLY A 34 5.01 3.70 -8.36
CA GLY A 34 5.01 3.75 -9.83
C GLY A 34 3.61 3.58 -10.43
N ASP A 35 3.50 2.88 -11.55
CA ASP A 35 2.24 2.72 -12.28
C ASP A 35 1.13 2.10 -11.41
N PRO A 36 0.05 2.85 -11.08
CA PRO A 36 -1.01 2.33 -10.24
C PRO A 36 -1.85 1.26 -10.94
N GLY A 37 -1.92 1.26 -12.27
CA GLY A 37 -2.85 0.41 -13.02
C GLY A 37 -2.40 -1.04 -13.12
N TYR A 38 -1.10 -1.27 -13.31
CA TYR A 38 -0.55 -2.62 -13.51
C TYR A 38 0.55 -2.91 -12.50
N GLY A 39 1.65 -2.15 -12.53
CA GLY A 39 2.87 -2.49 -11.80
C GLY A 39 2.67 -2.51 -10.28
N GLU A 40 2.12 -1.43 -9.72
CA GLU A 40 1.92 -1.32 -8.27
C GLU A 40 0.78 -2.19 -7.78
N THR A 41 -0.32 -2.28 -8.52
CA THR A 41 -1.45 -3.17 -8.16
C THR A 41 -1.02 -4.64 -8.14
N ALA A 42 -0.26 -5.09 -9.14
CA ALA A 42 0.27 -6.46 -9.17
C ALA A 42 1.23 -6.71 -8.00
N LYS A 43 2.10 -5.75 -7.67
CA LYS A 43 2.99 -5.83 -6.50
C LYS A 43 2.19 -5.89 -5.19
N MET A 44 1.15 -5.06 -5.03
CA MET A 44 0.29 -5.08 -3.85
C MET A 44 -0.36 -6.46 -3.65
N LEU A 45 -0.92 -7.04 -4.71
CA LEU A 45 -1.55 -8.35 -4.66
C LEU A 45 -0.55 -9.46 -4.33
N ALA A 46 0.62 -9.45 -4.99
CA ALA A 46 1.65 -10.45 -4.75
C ALA A 46 2.20 -10.38 -3.32
N GLN A 47 2.46 -9.18 -2.80
CA GLN A 47 2.94 -9.02 -1.43
C GLN A 47 1.87 -9.38 -0.39
N ALA A 48 0.59 -9.13 -0.66
CA ALA A 48 -0.50 -9.60 0.20
C ALA A 48 -0.57 -11.14 0.26
N ALA A 49 -0.44 -11.82 -0.89
CA ALA A 49 -0.40 -13.28 -0.91
C ALA A 49 0.80 -13.85 -0.13
N MET A 50 1.98 -13.24 -0.30
CA MET A 50 3.19 -13.65 0.42
C MET A 50 3.08 -13.38 1.93
N CYS A 51 2.46 -12.25 2.32
CA CYS A 51 2.19 -11.93 3.72
C CYS A 51 1.33 -13.01 4.39
N LEU A 52 0.20 -13.36 3.77
CA LEU A 52 -0.69 -14.41 4.27
C LEU A 52 -0.02 -15.79 4.36
N ALA A 53 0.91 -16.09 3.46
CA ALA A 53 1.53 -17.42 3.39
C ALA A 53 2.75 -17.59 4.31
N GLN A 54 3.42 -16.51 4.69
CA GLN A 54 4.77 -16.59 5.28
C GLN A 54 4.96 -15.80 6.57
N ASP A 55 4.06 -14.89 6.93
CA ASP A 55 4.24 -14.04 8.10
C ASP A 55 3.43 -14.53 9.30
N GLU A 56 3.87 -14.14 10.50
CA GLU A 56 3.07 -14.28 11.72
C GLU A 56 2.00 -13.19 11.74
N LEU A 57 0.73 -13.61 11.69
CA LEU A 57 -0.42 -12.70 11.57
C LEU A 57 -1.42 -12.91 12.72
N PRO A 58 -2.25 -11.89 13.03
CA PRO A 58 -3.32 -12.04 14.02
C PRO A 58 -4.30 -13.15 13.63
N ASP A 59 -4.82 -13.88 14.61
CA ASP A 59 -5.87 -14.89 14.40
C ASP A 59 -7.17 -14.20 13.98
N THR A 60 -7.46 -14.24 12.67
CA THR A 60 -8.62 -13.60 12.05
C THR A 60 -9.23 -14.53 11.00
N SER A 61 -10.55 -14.42 10.79
CA SER A 61 -11.26 -15.23 9.81
C SER A 61 -12.40 -14.46 9.15
N GLY A 62 -12.87 -14.98 8.00
CA GLY A 62 -13.92 -14.35 7.21
C GLY A 62 -13.39 -13.36 6.17
N GLN A 63 -14.23 -12.40 5.77
CA GLN A 63 -13.88 -11.36 4.80
C GLN A 63 -13.44 -10.10 5.55
N VAL A 64 -12.16 -10.06 5.89
CA VAL A 64 -11.55 -8.93 6.60
C VAL A 64 -10.68 -8.12 5.65
N THR A 65 -10.47 -6.85 5.98
CA THR A 65 -9.61 -5.97 5.20
C THR A 65 -8.13 -6.32 5.41
N THR A 66 -7.27 -5.90 4.49
CA THR A 66 -5.82 -6.07 4.61
C THR A 66 -5.25 -5.43 5.87
N ALA A 67 -5.84 -4.31 6.32
CA ALA A 67 -5.45 -3.64 7.56
C ALA A 67 -5.69 -4.52 8.81
N VAL A 68 -6.77 -5.31 8.82
CA VAL A 68 -7.11 -6.20 9.95
C VAL A 68 -6.33 -7.52 9.86
N ALA A 69 -6.24 -8.12 8.68
CA ALA A 69 -5.59 -9.43 8.51
C ALA A 69 -4.05 -9.35 8.53
N MET A 70 -3.47 -8.27 7.99
CA MET A 70 -2.03 -8.21 7.70
C MET A 70 -1.34 -6.99 8.31
N GLY A 71 -2.04 -5.87 8.44
CA GLY A 71 -1.56 -4.67 9.15
C GLY A 71 -0.13 -4.26 8.77
N ASP A 72 0.71 -4.09 9.79
CA ASP A 72 2.10 -3.64 9.64
C ASP A 72 2.97 -4.62 8.83
N ALA A 73 2.71 -5.92 8.89
CA ALA A 73 3.49 -6.91 8.12
C ALA A 73 3.38 -6.67 6.61
N LEU A 74 2.17 -6.37 6.12
CA LEU A 74 1.99 -5.98 4.71
C LEU A 74 2.64 -4.63 4.39
N ILE A 75 2.57 -3.66 5.30
CA ILE A 75 3.21 -2.35 5.09
C ILE A 75 4.72 -2.52 4.88
N GLU A 76 5.37 -3.33 5.72
CA GLU A 76 6.82 -3.56 5.61
C GLU A 76 7.19 -4.29 4.32
N ARG A 77 6.42 -5.31 3.92
CA ARG A 77 6.61 -5.97 2.61
C ARG A 77 6.50 -5.02 1.44
N LEU A 78 5.50 -4.14 1.46
CA LEU A 78 5.30 -3.16 0.39
C LEU A 78 6.40 -2.10 0.36
N ARG A 79 6.92 -1.69 1.53
CA ARG A 79 8.11 -0.83 1.62
C ARG A 79 9.32 -1.51 0.97
N THR A 80 9.59 -2.77 1.30
CA THR A 80 10.67 -3.55 0.69
C THR A 80 10.48 -3.72 -0.82
N ALA A 81 9.23 -3.82 -1.29
CA ALA A 81 8.89 -3.89 -2.72
C ALA A 81 8.89 -2.52 -3.44
N GLY A 82 9.30 -1.44 -2.75
CA GLY A 82 9.55 -0.12 -3.33
C GLY A 82 8.40 0.87 -3.23
N LEU A 83 7.31 0.57 -2.50
CA LEU A 83 6.28 1.56 -2.21
C LEU A 83 6.72 2.46 -1.05
N SER A 84 6.35 3.74 -1.10
CA SER A 84 6.65 4.69 -0.04
C SER A 84 5.44 4.90 0.86
N PHE A 85 5.66 4.80 2.17
CA PHE A 85 4.68 5.14 3.21
C PHE A 85 5.32 6.15 4.15
N ARG A 86 4.77 7.36 4.24
CA ARG A 86 5.35 8.42 5.07
C ARG A 86 4.31 9.28 5.77
N VAL A 87 4.71 9.86 6.90
CA VAL A 87 4.00 11.00 7.50
C VAL A 87 4.49 12.26 6.80
N ALA A 88 3.59 12.94 6.08
CA ALA A 88 3.91 14.14 5.32
C ALA A 88 3.82 15.42 6.16
N ALA A 89 2.95 15.45 7.18
CA ALA A 89 2.87 16.55 8.15
C ALA A 89 2.17 16.12 9.45
N ARG A 90 2.47 16.82 10.55
CA ARG A 90 1.75 16.74 11.83
C ARG A 90 1.47 18.16 12.32
N ARG A 91 0.25 18.41 12.80
CA ARG A 91 -0.17 19.67 13.43
C ARG A 91 -0.94 19.38 14.72
#